data_AF-A0A194S0N9-F1
#
_entry.id   AF-A0A194S0N9-F1
#
_cell.length_a   1.000
_cell.length_b   1.000
_cell.length_c   1.000
_cell.angle_alpha   90.00
_cell.angle_beta   90.00
_cell.angle_gamma   90.00
#
_symmetry.space_group_name_H-M   'P 1'
#
loop_
_entity.id
_entity.type
_entity.pdbx_description
1 polymer ?
#
loop_
_entity_poly.entity_id
_entity_poly.type
_entity_poly.pdbx_seq_one_letter_code
_entity_poly.pdbx_strand_id
1 'polypeptide(L)'
;MASAASLAQPGARQDPHINDQLARDFPDAANLPREDMQLLLEDPAYFDAYFNTMPQATAYHDAVQLKMRDNLELAQKSEAIKPDLERLREDTARLFNEANDLKQRWAYLDEAQRAAYRRFSQQAQQARYRAATTQQEHLSDSLVAAFLAGDNDGDDESFVKQYREVRKLYHKRQVGLAKWDEGNVVWM
;
A
#
# COMPACT_ATOMS: atom_id res chain seq x y z
N MET A 1 64.93 87.42 -1.05
CA MET A 1 63.63 87.84 -1.61
C MET A 1 62.62 86.72 -1.37
N ALA A 2 61.42 87.09 -0.90
CA ALA A 2 60.19 86.28 -0.69
C ALA A 2 60.33 85.09 0.29
N SER A 3 59.95 85.16 1.57
CA SER A 3 58.67 85.49 2.24
C SER A 3 57.61 84.37 2.21
N ALA A 4 57.34 83.89 3.43
CA ALA A 4 56.36 82.96 3.99
C ALA A 4 55.07 82.63 3.22
N ALA A 5 54.59 81.38 3.41
CA ALA A 5 53.27 81.13 4.00
C ALA A 5 53.08 79.64 4.35
N SER A 6 52.98 79.37 5.65
CA SER A 6 52.41 78.15 6.25
C SER A 6 50.94 78.04 5.83
N LEU A 7 50.60 77.06 4.98
CA LEU A 7 49.21 76.78 4.61
C LEU A 7 48.50 76.05 5.76
N ALA A 8 47.62 76.81 6.38
CA ALA A 8 46.74 76.42 7.47
C ALA A 8 45.78 75.30 7.07
N GLN A 9 45.55 74.37 8.01
CA GLN A 9 44.37 73.52 8.03
C GLN A 9 43.10 74.39 7.94
N PRO A 10 42.23 74.19 6.93
CA PRO A 10 40.89 74.74 6.99
C PRO A 10 40.10 73.87 7.97
N GLY A 11 39.72 74.48 9.08
CA GLY A 11 39.06 73.83 10.20
C GLY A 11 37.89 72.94 9.77
N ALA A 12 37.83 71.76 10.41
CA ALA A 12 36.65 70.92 10.40
C ALA A 12 35.45 71.78 10.80
N ARG A 13 34.56 72.08 9.85
CA ARG A 13 33.22 72.57 10.17
C ARG A 13 32.55 71.43 10.93
N GLN A 14 32.48 71.57 12.25
CA GLN A 14 31.62 70.75 13.07
C GLN A 14 30.19 71.19 12.76
N ASP A 15 29.60 70.57 11.75
CA ASP A 15 28.16 70.63 11.55
C ASP A 15 27.48 70.15 12.85
N PRO A 16 26.35 70.76 13.26
CA PRO A 16 25.72 70.44 14.53
C PRO A 16 25.43 68.93 14.60
N HIS A 17 25.99 68.25 15.59
CA HIS A 17 25.66 66.85 15.86
C HIS A 17 24.16 66.75 16.12
N ILE A 18 23.42 66.26 15.12
CA ILE A 18 21.99 66.00 15.22
C ILE A 18 21.85 64.84 16.23
N ASN A 19 21.49 65.15 17.48
CA ASN A 19 21.32 64.17 18.56
C ASN A 19 19.82 63.86 18.75
N ASP A 20 19.17 63.47 17.66
CA ASP A 20 17.77 63.04 17.65
C ASP A 20 17.70 61.51 17.75
N GLN A 21 16.53 60.96 18.08
CA GLN A 21 16.31 59.52 18.25
C GLN A 21 16.72 58.74 16.98
N LEU A 22 16.44 59.29 15.80
CA LEU A 22 16.84 58.74 14.51
C LEU A 22 18.37 58.66 14.34
N ALA A 23 19.11 59.64 14.88
CA ALA A 23 20.57 59.65 14.80
C ALA A 23 21.23 58.64 15.76
N ARG A 24 20.51 58.20 16.80
CA ARG A 24 20.95 57.13 17.70
C ARG A 24 20.71 55.76 17.11
N ASP A 25 19.60 55.59 16.41
CA ASP A 25 19.22 54.33 15.77
C ASP A 25 20.03 54.10 14.48
N PHE A 26 20.47 55.17 13.81
CA PHE A 26 21.24 55.13 12.57
C PHE A 26 22.52 56.01 12.64
N PRO A 27 23.52 55.61 13.44
CA PRO A 27 24.72 56.42 13.68
C PRO A 27 25.55 56.64 12.40
N ASP A 28 25.51 55.71 11.45
CA ASP A 28 26.21 55.82 10.17
C ASP A 28 25.59 56.91 9.27
N ALA A 29 24.27 57.07 9.32
CA ALA A 29 23.58 58.16 8.63
C ALA A 29 23.83 59.50 9.35
N ALA A 30 23.94 59.52 10.67
CA ALA A 30 24.16 60.73 11.46
C ALA A 30 25.53 61.38 11.23
N ASN A 31 26.53 60.61 10.79
CA ASN A 31 27.89 61.09 10.51
C ASN A 31 28.11 61.49 9.03
N LEU A 32 27.08 61.37 8.18
CA LEU A 32 27.18 61.67 6.76
C LEU A 32 27.12 63.19 6.53
N PRO A 33 27.97 63.77 5.65
CA PRO A 33 27.89 65.20 5.34
C PRO A 33 26.55 65.56 4.69
N ARG A 34 26.10 66.80 4.91
CA ARG A 34 24.81 67.32 4.40
C ARG A 34 24.69 67.19 2.88
N GLU A 35 25.79 67.38 2.17
CA GLU A 35 25.87 67.28 0.70
C GLU A 35 25.55 65.86 0.23
N ASP A 36 26.10 64.84 0.90
CA ASP A 36 25.81 63.43 0.60
C ASP A 36 24.37 63.05 0.99
N MET A 37 23.83 63.62 2.08
CA MET A 37 22.42 63.42 2.45
C MET A 37 21.45 64.00 1.40
N GLN A 38 21.78 65.16 0.81
CA GLN A 38 20.99 65.71 -0.30
C GLN A 38 21.10 64.83 -1.54
N LEU A 39 22.31 64.35 -1.86
CA LEU A 39 22.51 63.41 -2.97
C LEU A 39 21.71 62.12 -2.78
N LEU A 40 21.65 61.61 -1.55
CA LEU A 40 20.83 60.45 -1.16
C LEU A 40 19.32 60.67 -1.33
N LEU A 41 18.84 61.90 -1.21
CA LEU A 41 17.43 62.24 -1.44
C LEU A 41 17.11 62.53 -2.91
N GLU A 42 18.06 63.09 -3.65
CA GLU A 42 17.89 63.58 -5.01
C GLU A 42 18.19 62.52 -6.08
N ASP A 43 19.13 61.60 -5.82
CA ASP A 43 19.53 60.51 -6.72
C ASP A 43 19.17 59.12 -6.15
N PRO A 44 18.12 58.47 -6.67
CA PRO A 44 17.73 57.12 -6.27
C PRO A 44 18.84 56.07 -6.48
N ALA A 45 19.68 56.22 -7.50
CA ALA A 45 20.74 55.25 -7.78
C ALA A 45 21.87 55.36 -6.74
N TYR A 46 22.16 56.58 -6.28
CA TYR A 46 23.11 56.81 -5.20
C TYR A 46 22.60 56.25 -3.86
N PHE A 47 21.30 56.43 -3.58
CA PHE A 47 20.65 55.80 -2.43
C PHE A 47 20.76 54.28 -2.45
N ASP A 48 20.42 53.65 -3.58
CA ASP A 48 20.50 52.19 -3.72
C ASP A 48 21.94 51.70 -3.54
N ALA A 49 22.93 52.40 -4.11
CA ALA A 49 24.32 52.05 -3.92
C ALA A 49 24.74 52.13 -2.43
N TYR A 50 24.41 53.23 -1.75
CA TYR A 50 24.73 53.43 -0.34
C TYR A 50 24.02 52.40 0.56
N PHE A 51 22.72 52.16 0.34
CA PHE A 51 21.95 51.16 1.09
C PHE A 51 22.58 49.76 0.95
N ASN A 52 22.98 49.37 -0.25
CA ASN A 52 23.63 48.07 -0.49
C ASN A 52 25.06 47.97 0.07
N THR A 53 25.66 49.08 0.49
CA THR A 53 26.94 49.06 1.24
C THR A 53 26.75 48.91 2.75
N MET A 54 25.52 49.09 3.27
CA MET A 54 25.27 48.99 4.71
C MET A 54 25.51 47.55 5.21
N PRO A 55 26.10 47.37 6.42
CA PRO A 55 26.35 46.05 7.00
C PRO A 55 25.07 45.21 7.17
N GLN A 56 23.95 45.87 7.46
CA GLN A 56 22.66 45.20 7.63
C GLN A 56 22.09 44.70 6.30
N ALA A 57 22.19 45.51 5.24
CA ALA A 57 21.71 45.14 3.91
C ALA A 57 22.57 44.03 3.30
N THR A 58 23.89 44.11 3.43
CA THR A 58 24.82 43.06 2.98
C THR A 58 24.59 41.73 3.72
N ALA A 59 24.45 41.76 5.05
CA ALA A 59 24.11 40.57 5.83
C ALA A 59 22.76 39.94 5.41
N TYR A 60 21.77 40.77 5.07
CA TYR A 60 20.50 40.29 4.56
C TYR A 60 20.64 39.64 3.17
N HIS A 61 21.37 40.27 2.25
CA HIS A 61 21.66 39.70 0.93
C HIS A 61 22.39 38.37 1.04
N ASP A 62 23.41 38.27 1.88
CA ASP A 62 24.16 37.03 2.12
C ASP A 62 23.25 35.92 2.68
N ALA A 63 22.37 36.26 3.62
CA ALA A 63 21.40 35.32 4.17
C ALA A 63 20.41 34.82 3.11
N VAL A 64 19.91 35.71 2.26
CA VAL A 64 19.01 35.36 1.14
C VAL A 64 19.73 34.47 0.12
N GLN A 65 20.96 34.81 -0.25
CA GLN A 65 21.76 34.02 -1.18
C GLN A 65 22.04 32.61 -0.64
N LEU A 66 22.38 32.50 0.64
CA LEU A 66 22.57 31.20 1.29
C LEU A 66 21.28 30.36 1.22
N LYS A 67 20.14 30.96 1.60
CA LYS A 67 18.85 30.26 1.54
C LYS A 67 18.43 29.87 0.13
N MET A 68 18.77 30.70 -0.86
CA MET A 68 18.50 30.37 -2.26
C MET A 68 19.34 29.17 -2.72
N ARG A 69 20.61 29.11 -2.33
CA ARG A 69 21.48 27.95 -2.63
C ARG A 69 20.99 26.68 -1.95
N ASP A 70 20.64 26.76 -0.66
CA ASP A 70 20.08 25.61 0.08
C ASP A 70 18.80 25.08 -0.57
N ASN A 71 17.90 25.98 -0.99
CA ASN A 71 16.65 25.61 -1.64
C ASN A 71 16.89 24.92 -2.98
N LEU A 72 17.81 25.46 -3.80
CA LEU A 72 18.18 24.85 -5.08
C LEU A 72 18.78 23.45 -4.88
N GLU A 73 19.66 23.28 -3.88
CA GLU A 73 20.22 21.96 -3.57
C GLU A 73 19.14 20.97 -3.14
N LEU A 74 18.19 21.40 -2.30
CA LEU A 74 17.06 20.57 -1.88
C LEU A 74 16.17 20.18 -3.08
N ALA A 75 15.89 21.13 -3.97
CA ALA A 75 15.09 20.90 -5.18
C ALA A 75 15.78 19.88 -6.10
N GLN A 76 17.09 20.01 -6.32
CA GLN A 76 17.88 19.05 -7.11
C GLN A 76 17.87 17.65 -6.50
N LYS A 77 18.04 17.53 -5.18
CA LYS A 77 17.94 16.24 -4.48
C LYS A 77 16.56 15.63 -4.62
N SER A 78 15.51 16.43 -4.47
CA SER A 78 14.13 15.96 -4.64
C SER A 78 13.89 15.47 -6.06
N GLU A 79 14.34 16.22 -7.06
CA GLU A 79 14.19 15.87 -8.47
C GLU A 79 14.98 14.62 -8.85
N ALA A 80 16.17 14.43 -8.29
CA ALA A 80 16.96 13.22 -8.49
C ALA A 80 16.28 11.95 -7.94
N ILE A 81 15.51 12.05 -6.86
CA ILE A 81 14.86 10.89 -6.21
C ILE A 81 13.50 10.54 -6.84
N LYS A 82 12.83 11.50 -7.48
CA LYS A 82 11.53 11.29 -8.14
C LYS A 82 11.47 10.07 -9.07
N PRO A 83 12.38 9.85 -10.04
CA PRO A 83 12.26 8.74 -10.97
C PRO A 83 12.30 7.38 -10.28
N ASP A 84 13.14 7.23 -9.25
CA ASP A 84 13.22 5.98 -8.48
C ASP A 84 11.93 5.72 -7.68
N LEU A 85 11.32 6.78 -7.12
CA LEU A 85 10.04 6.68 -6.42
C LEU A 85 8.89 6.34 -7.37
N GLU A 86 8.87 6.94 -8.56
CA GLU A 86 7.86 6.63 -9.59
C GLU A 86 7.98 5.19 -10.05
N ARG A 87 9.21 4.72 -10.34
CA ARG A 87 9.46 3.32 -10.68
C ARG A 87 9.01 2.36 -9.58
N LEU A 88 9.37 2.65 -8.32
CA LEU A 88 8.97 1.81 -7.19
C LEU A 88 7.45 1.77 -7.02
N ARG A 89 6.76 2.90 -7.25
CA ARG A 89 5.30 2.98 -7.21
C ARG A 89 4.66 2.16 -8.31
N GLU A 90 5.18 2.22 -9.54
CA GLU A 90 4.69 1.42 -10.66
C GLU A 90 4.90 -0.07 -10.43
N ASP A 91 6.09 -0.47 -9.97
CA ASP A 91 6.40 -1.87 -9.65
C ASP A 91 5.49 -2.40 -8.54
N THR A 92 5.26 -1.61 -7.49
CA THR A 92 4.36 -1.97 -6.38
C THR A 92 2.93 -2.12 -6.88
N ALA A 93 2.46 -1.22 -7.74
CA ALA A 93 1.12 -1.30 -8.33
C ALA A 93 0.97 -2.55 -9.21
N ARG A 94 1.98 -2.88 -10.02
CA ARG A 94 2.00 -4.11 -10.84
C ARG A 94 1.92 -5.36 -9.97
N LEU A 95 2.79 -5.48 -8.97
CA LEU A 95 2.83 -6.63 -8.07
C LEU A 95 1.53 -6.77 -7.26
N PHE A 96 0.94 -5.65 -6.84
CA PHE A 96 -0.34 -5.66 -6.15
C PHE A 96 -1.46 -6.18 -7.05
N ASN A 97 -1.52 -5.75 -8.31
CA ASN A 97 -2.51 -6.25 -9.26
C ASN A 97 -2.31 -7.75 -9.53
N GLU A 98 -1.07 -8.18 -9.77
CA GLU A 98 -0.74 -9.60 -9.98
C GLU A 98 -1.14 -10.47 -8.78
N ALA A 99 -0.89 -10.01 -7.56
CA ALA A 99 -1.30 -10.73 -6.35
C ALA A 99 -2.82 -10.83 -6.23
N ASN A 100 -3.57 -9.79 -6.62
CA ASN A 100 -5.02 -9.84 -6.63
C ASN A 100 -5.56 -10.81 -7.69
N ASP A 101 -4.97 -10.82 -8.88
CA ASP A 101 -5.35 -11.77 -9.94
C ASP A 101 -5.09 -13.22 -9.51
N LEU A 102 -3.93 -13.48 -8.89
CA LEU A 102 -3.60 -14.78 -8.32
C LEU A 102 -4.58 -15.19 -7.21
N LYS A 103 -4.98 -14.25 -6.35
CA LYS A 103 -5.97 -14.51 -5.29
C LYS A 103 -7.33 -14.89 -5.87
N GLN A 104 -7.78 -14.21 -6.91
CA GLN A 104 -9.03 -14.55 -7.60
C GLN A 104 -8.95 -15.93 -8.25
N ARG A 105 -7.85 -16.22 -8.95
CA ARG A 105 -7.61 -17.52 -9.57
C ARG A 105 -7.56 -18.65 -8.54
N TRP A 106 -6.92 -18.42 -7.39
CA TRP A 106 -6.87 -19.37 -6.30
C TRP A 106 -8.27 -19.67 -5.76
N ALA A 107 -9.10 -18.65 -5.53
CA ALA A 107 -10.46 -18.85 -5.04
C ALA A 107 -11.29 -19.74 -5.99
N TYR A 108 -11.17 -19.51 -7.30
CA TYR A 108 -11.80 -20.36 -8.31
C TYR A 108 -11.29 -21.80 -8.28
N LEU A 109 -9.97 -22.00 -8.19
CA LEU A 109 -9.37 -23.33 -8.15
C LEU A 109 -9.73 -24.09 -6.85
N ASP A 110 -9.74 -23.42 -5.71
CA ASP A 110 -10.14 -24.02 -4.42
C ASP A 110 -11.61 -24.44 -4.46
N GLU A 111 -12.50 -23.62 -5.02
CA GLU A 111 -13.90 -24.01 -5.20
C GLU A 111 -14.06 -25.22 -6.13
N ALA A 112 -13.38 -25.21 -7.28
CA ALA A 112 -13.38 -26.33 -8.22
C ALA A 112 -12.82 -27.62 -7.58
N GLN A 113 -11.75 -27.49 -6.80
CA GLN A 113 -11.16 -28.58 -6.05
C GLN A 113 -12.16 -29.13 -5.01
N ARG A 114 -12.74 -28.28 -4.18
CA ARG A 114 -13.75 -28.67 -3.19
C ARG A 114 -14.94 -29.35 -3.83
N ALA A 115 -15.41 -28.87 -4.98
CA ALA A 115 -16.49 -29.49 -5.74
C ALA A 115 -16.10 -30.90 -6.22
N ALA A 116 -14.90 -31.06 -6.78
CA ALA A 116 -14.39 -32.37 -7.21
C ALA A 116 -14.25 -33.36 -6.05
N TYR A 117 -13.70 -32.91 -4.92
CA TYR A 117 -13.53 -33.75 -3.72
C TYR A 117 -14.83 -34.00 -2.95
N ARG A 118 -15.89 -33.22 -3.15
CA ARG A 118 -17.18 -33.37 -2.46
C ARG A 118 -17.72 -34.79 -2.56
N ARG A 119 -17.62 -35.43 -3.73
CA ARG A 119 -18.06 -36.82 -3.97
C ARG A 119 -17.27 -37.85 -3.15
N PHE A 120 -16.01 -37.55 -2.87
CA PHE A 120 -15.11 -38.42 -2.12
C PHE A 120 -15.11 -38.11 -0.63
N SER A 121 -15.84 -37.10 -0.18
CA SER A 121 -16.04 -36.82 1.24
C SER A 121 -16.66 -38.01 1.96
N GLN A 122 -16.28 -38.22 3.22
CA GLN A 122 -16.80 -39.28 4.06
C GLN A 122 -18.33 -39.29 4.09
N GLN A 123 -18.95 -38.10 4.23
CA GLN A 123 -20.39 -37.94 4.24
C GLN A 123 -21.03 -38.36 2.90
N ALA A 124 -20.47 -37.95 1.76
CA ALA A 124 -20.99 -38.34 0.45
C ALA A 124 -20.84 -39.85 0.20
N GLN A 125 -19.72 -40.45 0.63
CA GLN A 125 -19.52 -41.89 0.52
C GLN A 125 -20.49 -42.67 1.42
N GLN A 126 -20.71 -42.24 2.66
CA GLN A 126 -21.66 -42.84 3.58
C GLN A 126 -23.10 -42.72 3.06
N ALA A 127 -23.49 -41.56 2.52
CA ALA A 127 -24.80 -41.38 1.90
C ALA A 127 -25.02 -42.31 0.70
N ARG A 128 -24.01 -42.46 -0.17
CA ARG A 128 -24.04 -43.43 -1.29
C ARG A 128 -24.15 -44.86 -0.80
N TYR A 129 -23.46 -45.20 0.29
CA TYR A 129 -23.50 -46.54 0.88
C TYR A 129 -24.87 -46.85 1.51
N ARG A 130 -25.48 -45.88 2.19
CA ARG A 130 -26.88 -45.96 2.66
C ARG A 130 -27.85 -46.18 1.50
N ALA A 131 -27.76 -45.36 0.45
CA ALA A 131 -28.61 -45.50 -0.74
C ALA A 131 -28.47 -46.87 -1.40
N ALA A 132 -27.25 -47.40 -1.53
CA ALA A 132 -27.01 -48.75 -2.07
C ALA A 132 -27.56 -49.86 -1.15
N THR A 133 -27.66 -49.62 0.15
CA THR A 133 -28.27 -50.54 1.11
C THR A 133 -29.79 -50.56 0.95
N THR A 134 -30.41 -49.39 0.86
CA THR A 134 -31.85 -49.24 0.59
C THR A 134 -32.24 -49.81 -0.77
N GLN A 135 -31.44 -49.58 -1.82
CA GLN A 135 -31.67 -50.20 -3.12
C GLN A 135 -31.63 -51.74 -3.04
N GLN A 136 -30.75 -52.31 -2.22
CA GLN A 136 -30.68 -53.76 -2.03
C GLN A 136 -31.92 -54.32 -1.35
N GLU A 137 -32.51 -53.56 -0.43
CA GLU A 137 -33.78 -53.88 0.23
C GLU A 137 -34.93 -53.90 -0.76
N HIS A 138 -35.05 -52.84 -1.56
CA HIS A 138 -36.05 -52.79 -2.64
C HIS A 138 -35.89 -53.92 -3.65
N LEU A 139 -34.65 -54.32 -3.98
CA LEU A 139 -34.41 -55.49 -4.84
C LEU A 139 -34.86 -56.80 -4.20
N SER A 140 -34.67 -56.96 -2.88
CA SER A 140 -35.20 -58.15 -2.19
C SER A 140 -36.73 -58.17 -2.20
N ASP A 141 -37.37 -57.03 -1.98
CA ASP A 141 -38.83 -56.90 -1.98
C ASP A 141 -39.41 -57.15 -3.38
N SER A 142 -38.77 -56.62 -4.42
CA SER A 142 -39.20 -56.83 -5.81
C SER A 142 -39.09 -58.29 -6.22
N LEU A 143 -38.03 -58.99 -5.80
CA LEU A 143 -37.87 -60.42 -6.07
C LEU A 143 -38.98 -61.25 -5.41
N VAL A 144 -39.33 -60.91 -4.16
CA VAL A 144 -40.44 -61.55 -3.44
C VAL A 144 -41.76 -61.27 -4.14
N ALA A 145 -42.01 -60.02 -4.54
CA ALA A 145 -43.23 -59.65 -5.25
C ALA A 145 -43.37 -60.38 -6.59
N ALA A 146 -42.29 -60.47 -7.38
CA ALA A 146 -42.29 -61.19 -8.65
C ALA A 146 -42.53 -62.70 -8.47
N PHE A 147 -41.92 -63.30 -7.43
CA PHE A 147 -42.16 -64.70 -7.08
C PHE A 147 -43.62 -64.95 -6.69
N LEU A 148 -44.21 -64.10 -5.85
CA LEU A 148 -45.61 -64.21 -5.43
C LEU A 148 -46.61 -63.95 -6.58
N ALA A 149 -46.25 -63.11 -7.54
CA ALA A 149 -47.06 -62.83 -8.72
C ALA A 149 -47.07 -63.98 -9.74
N GLY A 150 -46.19 -64.99 -9.57
CA GLY A 150 -46.00 -66.06 -10.55
C GLY A 150 -45.37 -65.57 -11.86
N ASP A 151 -44.77 -64.37 -11.85
CA ASP A 151 -44.17 -63.71 -13.02
C ASP A 151 -42.70 -64.15 -13.24
N ASN A 152 -42.22 -65.07 -12.40
CA ASN A 152 -40.92 -65.71 -12.56
C ASN A 152 -41.06 -66.94 -13.48
N ASP A 153 -40.45 -66.87 -14.66
CA ASP A 153 -40.27 -68.00 -15.59
C ASP A 153 -39.20 -69.01 -15.10
N GLY A 154 -38.91 -69.02 -13.80
CA GLY A 154 -37.79 -69.75 -13.18
C GLY A 154 -38.23 -70.65 -12.02
N ASP A 155 -37.52 -71.77 -11.86
CA ASP A 155 -37.72 -72.77 -10.81
C ASP A 155 -37.54 -72.19 -9.39
N ASP A 156 -38.22 -72.76 -8.39
CA ASP A 156 -38.21 -72.31 -6.99
C ASP A 156 -36.78 -72.23 -6.43
N GLU A 157 -35.92 -73.16 -6.84
CA GLU A 157 -34.50 -73.18 -6.46
C GLU A 157 -33.75 -71.93 -6.95
N SER A 158 -34.11 -71.42 -8.14
CA SER A 158 -33.47 -70.24 -8.73
C SER A 158 -33.82 -68.97 -7.96
N PHE A 159 -35.08 -68.83 -7.53
CA PHE A 159 -35.53 -67.73 -6.68
C PHE A 159 -34.82 -67.76 -5.32
N VAL A 160 -34.80 -68.91 -4.64
CA VAL A 160 -34.16 -69.06 -3.33
C VAL A 160 -32.68 -68.68 -3.39
N LYS A 161 -31.98 -69.08 -4.45
CA LYS A 161 -30.58 -68.74 -4.65
C LYS A 161 -30.37 -67.22 -4.85
N GLN A 162 -31.17 -66.60 -5.72
CA GLN A 162 -31.07 -65.16 -5.99
C GLN A 162 -31.43 -64.32 -4.76
N TYR A 163 -32.52 -64.66 -4.06
CA TYR A 163 -32.96 -63.96 -2.86
C TYR A 163 -31.90 -64.04 -1.74
N ARG A 164 -31.29 -65.22 -1.54
CA ARG A 164 -30.22 -65.40 -0.55
C ARG A 164 -29.01 -64.51 -0.83
N GLU A 165 -28.56 -64.44 -2.08
CA GLU A 165 -27.43 -63.59 -2.46
C GLU A 165 -27.75 -62.11 -2.24
N VAL A 166 -28.97 -61.67 -2.59
CA VAL A 166 -29.42 -60.29 -2.41
C VAL A 166 -29.49 -59.92 -0.92
N ARG A 167 -30.06 -60.78 -0.08
CA ARG A 167 -30.17 -60.54 1.37
C ARG A 167 -28.83 -60.63 2.08
N LYS A 168 -27.94 -61.55 1.68
CA LYS A 168 -26.58 -61.64 2.20
C LYS A 168 -25.82 -60.33 1.97
N LEU A 169 -25.93 -59.75 0.77
CA LEU A 169 -25.32 -58.48 0.45
C LEU A 169 -25.94 -57.32 1.26
N TYR A 170 -27.26 -57.31 1.44
CA TYR A 170 -27.95 -56.33 2.29
C TYR A 170 -27.43 -56.36 3.74
N HIS A 171 -27.40 -57.53 4.37
CA HIS A 171 -26.96 -57.65 5.76
C HIS A 171 -25.47 -57.32 5.92
N LYS A 172 -24.63 -57.72 4.96
CA LYS A 172 -23.22 -57.29 4.92
C LYS A 172 -23.12 -55.76 4.85
N ARG A 173 -23.95 -55.12 4.02
CA ARG A 173 -23.97 -53.66 3.90
C ARG A 173 -24.42 -52.98 5.20
N GLN A 174 -25.50 -53.46 5.81
CA GLN A 174 -26.02 -52.98 7.10
C GLN A 174 -24.97 -53.05 8.22
N VAL A 175 -24.25 -54.16 8.36
CA VAL A 175 -23.18 -54.29 9.36
C VAL A 175 -22.04 -53.30 9.08
N GLY A 176 -21.67 -53.11 7.80
CA GLY A 176 -20.69 -52.10 7.43
C GLY A 176 -21.16 -50.67 7.74
N LEU A 177 -22.47 -50.40 7.60
CA LEU A 177 -23.04 -49.08 7.88
C LEU A 177 -23.04 -48.80 9.38
N ALA A 178 -23.46 -49.77 10.20
CA ALA A 178 -23.41 -49.65 11.65
C ALA A 178 -21.99 -49.37 12.15
N LYS A 179 -20.99 -50.10 11.64
CA LYS A 179 -19.57 -49.83 11.95
C LYS A 179 -19.11 -48.45 11.50
N TRP A 180 -19.63 -47.94 10.39
CA TRP A 180 -19.36 -46.59 9.91
C TRP A 180 -19.97 -45.53 10.81
N ASP A 181 -21.21 -45.72 11.24
CA ASP A 181 -21.90 -44.81 12.15
C ASP A 181 -21.23 -44.76 13.53
N GLU A 182 -20.66 -45.87 13.99
CA GLU A 182 -19.87 -45.96 15.24
C GLU A 182 -18.45 -45.37 15.12
N GLY A 183 -18.00 -44.98 13.92
CA GLY A 183 -16.63 -44.49 13.68
C GLY A 183 -15.56 -45.59 13.67
N ASN A 184 -15.96 -46.87 13.70
CA ASN A 184 -15.09 -48.04 13.73
C ASN A 184 -14.62 -48.48 12.32
N VAL A 185 -14.60 -47.57 11.34
CA VAL A 185 -14.16 -47.88 9.98
C VAL A 185 -12.65 -47.76 9.90
N VAL A 186 -11.99 -48.91 9.92
CA VAL A 186 -10.57 -49.04 9.58
C VAL A 186 -10.46 -49.06 8.06
N TRP A 187 -9.90 -48.00 7.49
CA TRP A 187 -9.41 -48.00 6.12
C TRP A 187 -8.06 -48.72 6.15
N MET A 188 -8.01 -49.95 5.63
CA MET A 188 -6.78 -50.71 5.43
C MET A 188 -6.22 -50.46 4.03
#